data_AF-A0A5K1HN48-F1
#
_entry.id   AF-A0A5K1HN48-F1
#
_cell.length_a   1.000
_cell.length_b   1.000
_cell.length_c   1.000
_cell.angle_alpha   90.00
_cell.angle_beta   90.00
_cell.angle_gamma   90.00
#
_symmetry.space_group_name_H-M   'P 1'
#
loop_
_entity.id
_entity.type
_entity.pdbx_description
1 polymer ?
#
loop_
_entity_poly.entity_id
_entity_poly.type
_entity_poly.pdbx_seq_one_letter_code
_entity_poly.pdbx_strand_id
1 'polypeptide(L)'
;MQGVVPFKFGEIQNLTSLGLDPKFFKFNVTHLESERYISIRDVDQNGTPQLTVIELFNKFNIVRRPGAKVDGSIMHLKENIVALKAPVEGGKGHILQIFNMDKKQKLTNIEFSENITFWR
;
A
#
# COMPACT_ATOMS: atom_id res chain seq x y z
N MET A 1 1.16 30.95 -32.67
CA MET A 1 1.90 29.67 -32.63
C MET A 1 2.05 29.26 -31.17
N GLN A 2 1.33 28.25 -30.71
CA GLN A 2 1.53 27.68 -29.38
C GLN A 2 2.91 26.99 -29.39
N GLY A 3 3.83 27.45 -28.53
CA GLY A 3 5.18 26.91 -28.44
C GLY A 3 5.18 25.45 -28.02
N VAL A 4 6.21 24.71 -28.45
CA VAL A 4 6.41 23.30 -28.08
C VAL A 4 6.55 23.19 -26.56
N VAL A 5 5.66 22.44 -25.92
CA VAL A 5 5.73 22.17 -24.49
C VAL A 5 6.80 21.09 -24.25
N PRO A 6 7.82 21.33 -23.40
CA PRO A 6 8.96 20.43 -23.22
C PRO A 6 8.63 19.18 -22.37
N PHE A 7 7.36 18.93 -22.06
CA PHE A 7 6.92 17.78 -21.28
C PHE A 7 5.55 17.30 -21.77
N LYS A 8 5.27 16.02 -21.51
CA LYS A 8 3.94 15.44 -21.68
C LYS A 8 3.27 15.40 -20.31
N PHE A 9 2.02 15.82 -20.25
CA PHE A 9 1.16 15.64 -19.09
C PHE A 9 -0.07 14.85 -19.53
N GLY A 10 -0.64 14.08 -18.60
CA GLY A 10 -1.83 13.29 -18.85
C GLY A 10 -2.25 12.55 -17.60
N GLU A 11 -3.53 12.22 -17.53
CA GLU A 11 -4.04 11.30 -16.52
C GLU A 11 -3.77 9.86 -16.97
N ILE A 12 -3.10 9.08 -16.12
CA ILE A 12 -2.86 7.67 -16.39
C ILE A 12 -4.08 6.85 -15.97
N GLN A 13 -4.60 7.10 -14.76
CA GLN A 13 -5.74 6.38 -14.20
C GLN A 13 -6.39 7.17 -13.07
N ASN A 14 -7.72 7.18 -13.04
CA ASN A 14 -8.51 7.64 -11.90
C ASN A 14 -8.77 6.47 -10.94
N LEU A 15 -8.30 6.55 -9.70
CA LEU A 15 -8.49 5.47 -8.71
C LEU A 15 -9.96 5.34 -8.27
N THR A 16 -10.72 6.43 -8.27
CA THR A 16 -12.15 6.41 -7.93
C THR A 16 -12.96 5.61 -8.96
N SER A 17 -12.59 5.66 -10.24
CA SER A 17 -13.26 4.86 -11.27
C SER A 17 -12.98 3.35 -11.14
N LEU A 18 -11.96 2.98 -10.36
CA LEU A 18 -11.66 1.60 -9.97
C LEU A 18 -12.43 1.14 -8.71
N GLY A 19 -13.33 1.97 -8.19
CA GLY A 19 -14.14 1.68 -7.00
C GLY A 19 -13.43 1.90 -5.68
N LEU A 20 -12.36 2.72 -5.66
CA LEU A 20 -11.65 3.09 -4.44
C LEU A 20 -12.22 4.39 -3.88
N ASP A 21 -12.44 4.41 -2.56
CA ASP A 21 -13.01 5.57 -1.88
C ASP A 21 -11.93 6.66 -1.69
N PRO A 22 -12.13 7.88 -2.21
CA PRO A 22 -11.17 8.98 -2.11
C PRO A 22 -10.80 9.35 -0.67
N LYS A 23 -11.62 9.02 0.34
CA LYS A 23 -11.31 9.30 1.75
C LYS A 23 -10.06 8.58 2.26
N PHE A 24 -9.61 7.55 1.55
CA PHE A 24 -8.39 6.80 1.85
C PHE A 24 -7.14 7.35 1.16
N PHE A 25 -7.27 8.30 0.22
CA PHE A 25 -6.15 8.90 -0.51
C PHE A 25 -5.44 9.96 0.35
N LYS A 26 -4.77 9.49 1.40
CA LYS A 26 -4.07 10.34 2.36
C LYS A 26 -2.76 9.71 2.80
N PHE A 27 -1.87 10.56 3.32
CA PHE A 27 -0.61 10.14 3.91
C PHE A 27 -0.82 9.09 5.00
N ASN A 28 0.12 8.16 5.15
CA ASN A 28 0.06 6.98 6.04
C ASN A 28 -1.08 5.97 5.74
N VAL A 29 -1.84 6.16 4.67
CA VAL A 29 -2.93 5.26 4.26
C VAL A 29 -2.72 4.76 2.83
N THR A 30 -2.46 5.66 1.89
CA THR A 30 -2.09 5.34 0.51
C THR A 30 -0.59 5.56 0.32
N HIS A 31 0.11 4.54 -0.17
CA HIS A 31 1.55 4.59 -0.47
C HIS A 31 1.79 4.24 -1.94
N LEU A 32 2.73 4.96 -2.56
CA LEU A 32 3.19 4.80 -3.94
C LEU A 32 4.71 4.94 -3.91
N GLU A 33 5.41 3.85 -3.62
CA GLU A 33 6.88 3.87 -3.54
C GLU A 33 7.55 3.67 -4.91
N SER A 34 6.82 3.13 -5.89
CA SER A 34 7.30 2.98 -7.27
C SER A 34 6.14 3.01 -8.26
N GLU A 35 6.47 3.07 -9.55
CA GLU A 35 5.52 2.96 -10.66
C GLU A 35 4.89 1.57 -10.83
N ARG A 36 5.13 0.62 -9.91
CA ARG A 36 4.59 -0.75 -10.00
C ARG A 36 3.37 -1.00 -9.14
N TYR A 37 3.33 -0.42 -7.93
CA TYR A 37 2.31 -0.76 -6.95
C TYR A 37 1.80 0.47 -6.20
N ILE A 38 0.49 0.48 -5.94
CA ILE A 38 -0.13 1.34 -4.92
C ILE A 38 -0.65 0.43 -3.81
N SER A 39 -0.33 0.72 -2.55
CA SER A 39 -0.94 0.07 -1.39
C SER A 39 -1.87 1.05 -0.66
N ILE A 40 -3.07 0.60 -0.31
CA ILE A 40 -4.10 1.39 0.36
C ILE A 40 -4.67 0.59 1.51
N ARG A 41 -4.69 1.15 2.71
CA ARG A 41 -5.47 0.61 3.83
C ARG A 41 -6.88 1.20 3.78
N ASP A 42 -7.82 0.42 3.30
CA ASP A 42 -9.21 0.81 3.14
C ASP A 42 -10.14 -0.11 3.95
N VAL A 43 -11.43 -0.03 3.64
CA VAL A 43 -12.45 -0.92 4.18
C VAL A 43 -13.24 -1.54 3.03
N ASP A 44 -13.69 -2.77 3.20
CA ASP A 44 -14.63 -3.39 2.27
C ASP A 44 -16.02 -2.73 2.34
N GLN A 45 -16.96 -3.23 1.53
CA GLN A 45 -18.34 -2.72 1.49
C GLN A 45 -19.10 -2.87 2.81
N ASN A 46 -18.65 -3.77 3.69
CA ASN A 46 -19.22 -4.01 5.01
C ASN A 46 -18.49 -3.22 6.12
N GLY A 47 -17.48 -2.42 5.77
CA GLY A 47 -16.67 -1.68 6.72
C GLY A 47 -15.53 -2.49 7.34
N THR A 48 -15.23 -3.68 6.85
CA THR A 48 -14.13 -4.53 7.34
C THR A 48 -12.78 -3.97 6.87
N PRO A 49 -11.81 -3.70 7.76
CA PRO A 49 -10.49 -3.23 7.36
C PRO A 49 -9.77 -4.20 6.43
N GLN A 50 -9.27 -3.68 5.31
CA GLN A 50 -8.53 -4.45 4.32
C GLN A 50 -7.31 -3.67 3.81
N LEU A 51 -6.40 -4.42 3.17
CA LEU A 51 -5.30 -3.90 2.39
C LEU A 51 -5.62 -4.12 0.92
N THR A 52 -5.73 -3.03 0.18
CA THR A 52 -5.87 -3.03 -1.27
C THR A 52 -4.53 -2.71 -1.94
N VAL A 53 -4.07 -3.60 -2.80
CA VAL A 53 -2.87 -3.42 -3.63
C VAL A 53 -3.29 -3.30 -5.09
N ILE A 54 -2.83 -2.24 -5.76
CA ILE A 54 -3.07 -1.98 -7.18
C ILE A 54 -1.78 -2.24 -7.94
N GLU A 55 -1.83 -3.14 -8.92
CA GLU A 55 -0.69 -3.46 -9.79
C GLU A 55 -0.72 -2.56 -11.03
N LEU A 56 0.07 -1.48 -11.00
CA LEU A 56 0.13 -0.49 -12.07
C LEU A 56 0.69 -1.06 -13.38
N PHE A 57 1.60 -2.03 -13.29
CA PHE A 57 2.17 -2.72 -14.45
C PHE A 57 1.22 -3.76 -15.08
N ASN A 58 0.15 -4.14 -14.37
CA ASN A 58 -0.76 -5.21 -14.76
C ASN A 58 -2.20 -4.69 -14.92
N LYS A 59 -2.38 -3.70 -15.81
CA LYS A 59 -3.70 -3.12 -16.14
C LYS A 59 -4.49 -2.67 -14.90
N PHE A 60 -3.81 -2.12 -13.90
CA PHE A 60 -4.40 -1.70 -12.63
C PHE A 60 -5.16 -2.82 -11.90
N ASN A 61 -4.67 -4.07 -12.02
CA ASN A 61 -5.25 -5.20 -11.31
C ASN A 61 -5.29 -4.93 -9.80
N ILE A 62 -6.42 -5.25 -9.15
CA ILE A 62 -6.67 -4.95 -7.74
C ILE A 62 -6.67 -6.25 -6.95
N VAL A 63 -5.78 -6.33 -5.97
CA VAL A 63 -5.68 -7.43 -5.02
C VAL A 63 -6.08 -6.93 -3.64
N ARG A 64 -7.13 -7.52 -3.05
CA ARG A 64 -7.59 -7.20 -1.69
C ARG A 64 -7.21 -8.29 -0.71
N ARG A 65 -6.75 -7.90 0.48
CA ARG A 65 -6.33 -8.81 1.55
C ARG A 65 -6.84 -8.33 2.91
N PRO A 66 -7.12 -9.23 3.87
CA PRO A 66 -7.51 -8.82 5.22
C PRO A 66 -6.49 -7.88 5.88
N GLY A 67 -6.95 -6.81 6.52
CA GLY A 67 -6.10 -5.73 7.06
C GLY A 67 -6.36 -5.38 8.53
N ALA A 68 -7.13 -6.17 9.27
CA ALA A 68 -7.61 -5.84 10.62
C ALA A 68 -6.52 -5.48 11.64
N LYS A 69 -5.32 -6.05 11.52
CA LYS A 69 -4.17 -5.78 12.42
C LYS A 69 -3.10 -4.88 11.79
N VAL A 70 -3.33 -4.40 10.58
CA VAL A 70 -2.33 -3.67 9.79
C VAL A 70 -2.57 -2.18 9.93
N ASP A 71 -1.61 -1.48 10.52
CA ASP A 71 -1.64 -0.03 10.65
C ASP A 71 -0.78 0.69 9.59
N GLY A 72 -0.10 -0.07 8.74
CA GLY A 72 0.65 0.43 7.60
C GLY A 72 1.03 -0.66 6.60
N SER A 73 1.14 -0.30 5.31
CA SER A 73 1.60 -1.23 4.25
C SER A 73 2.43 -0.52 3.19
N ILE A 74 3.64 -1.01 2.91
CA ILE A 74 4.53 -0.50 1.86
C ILE A 74 4.93 -1.64 0.92
N MET A 75 4.91 -1.39 -0.38
CA MET A 75 5.29 -2.35 -1.42
C MET A 75 6.75 -2.16 -1.83
N HIS A 76 7.44 -3.25 -2.12
CA HIS A 76 8.79 -3.22 -2.67
C HIS A 76 8.79 -2.54 -4.06
N LEU A 77 9.87 -1.85 -4.39
CA LEU A 77 10.01 -1.03 -5.61
C LEU A 77 9.94 -1.82 -6.93
N LYS A 78 9.99 -3.16 -6.89
CA LYS A 78 10.26 -4.03 -8.05
C LYS A 78 9.54 -5.37 -7.96
N GLU A 79 9.72 -6.06 -6.84
CA GLU A 79 9.18 -7.39 -6.59
C GLU A 79 7.82 -7.34 -5.89
N ASN A 80 7.06 -8.43 -5.96
CA ASN A 80 5.79 -8.57 -5.25
C ASN A 80 6.03 -8.91 -3.77
N ILE A 81 6.71 -8.00 -3.07
CA ILE A 81 7.03 -8.09 -1.64
C ILE A 81 6.34 -6.92 -0.94
N VAL A 82 5.70 -7.21 0.20
CA VAL A 82 5.04 -6.20 1.04
C VAL A 82 5.64 -6.20 2.43
N ALA A 83 5.85 -5.00 2.99
CA ALA A 83 6.13 -4.77 4.39
C ALA A 83 4.85 -4.29 5.08
N LEU A 84 4.37 -5.05 6.05
CA LEU A 84 3.21 -4.71 6.87
C LEU A 84 3.68 -4.23 8.23
N LYS A 85 3.19 -3.07 8.66
CA LYS A 85 3.35 -2.57 10.03
C LYS A 85 2.10 -2.90 10.82
N ALA A 86 2.30 -3.42 12.01
CA ALA A 86 1.25 -3.74 12.97
C ALA A 86 1.71 -3.35 14.38
N PRO A 87 0.81 -2.93 15.27
CA PRO A 87 1.14 -2.79 16.68
C PRO A 87 1.49 -4.16 17.29
N VAL A 88 2.44 -4.19 18.23
CA VAL A 88 2.72 -5.40 19.01
C VAL A 88 1.53 -5.69 19.93
N GLU A 89 1.03 -6.93 19.93
CA GLU A 89 -0.08 -7.31 20.79
C GLU A 89 0.30 -7.23 22.27
N GLY A 90 -0.52 -6.53 23.07
CA GLY A 90 -0.30 -6.41 24.52
C GLY A 90 0.89 -5.55 24.95
N GLY A 91 1.55 -4.85 24.01
CA GLY A 91 2.76 -4.08 24.28
C GLY A 91 2.76 -2.68 23.68
N LYS A 92 3.93 -2.04 23.75
CA LYS A 92 4.25 -0.80 23.02
C LYS A 92 5.13 -1.16 21.83
N GLY A 93 5.03 -0.37 20.76
CA GLY A 93 5.85 -0.53 19.58
C GLY A 93 5.14 -1.23 18.43
N HIS A 94 5.93 -1.60 17.41
CA HIS A 94 5.40 -2.20 16.20
C HIS A 94 6.21 -3.43 15.80
N ILE A 95 5.54 -4.33 15.08
CA ILE A 95 6.18 -5.38 14.31
C ILE A 95 6.07 -5.05 12.82
N LEU A 96 7.20 -5.10 12.12
CA LEU A 96 7.24 -5.13 10.66
C LEU A 96 7.27 -6.58 10.20
N GLN A 97 6.33 -6.97 9.36
CA GLN A 97 6.27 -8.30 8.77
C GLN A 97 6.46 -8.18 7.25
N ILE A 98 7.48 -8.86 6.73
CA ILE A 98 7.83 -8.80 5.32
C ILE A 98 7.37 -10.10 4.67
N PHE A 99 6.53 -10.00 3.65
CA PHE A 99 5.98 -11.13 2.91
C PHE A 99 6.33 -11.07 1.43
N ASN A 100 6.71 -12.21 0.87
CA ASN A 100 6.73 -12.41 -0.57
C ASN A 100 5.36 -12.96 -1.00
N MET A 101 4.65 -12.18 -1.82
CA MET A 101 3.26 -12.44 -2.17
C MET A 101 3.12 -13.47 -3.29
N ASP A 102 4.12 -13.59 -4.17
CA ASP A 102 4.17 -14.61 -5.21
C ASP A 102 4.34 -16.00 -4.59
N LYS A 103 5.27 -16.12 -3.63
CA LYS A 103 5.57 -17.35 -2.90
C LYS A 103 4.62 -17.62 -1.73
N LYS A 104 3.75 -16.66 -1.39
CA LYS A 104 2.85 -16.71 -0.22
C LYS A 104 3.60 -17.03 1.08
N GLN A 105 4.78 -16.43 1.27
CA GLN A 105 5.71 -16.77 2.34
C GLN A 105 6.12 -15.54 3.14
N LYS A 106 6.16 -15.65 4.48
CA LYS A 106 6.82 -14.66 5.35
C LYS A 106 8.33 -14.75 5.15
N LEU A 107 8.96 -13.68 4.70
CA LEU A 107 10.41 -13.60 4.53
C LEU A 107 11.10 -13.35 5.88
N THR A 108 10.63 -12.34 6.61
CA THR A 108 11.17 -12.00 7.93
C THR A 108 10.17 -11.17 8.73
N ASN A 109 10.48 -10.93 10.00
CA ASN A 109 9.81 -9.94 10.83
C ASN A 109 10.82 -9.24 11.73
N ILE A 110 10.51 -7.99 12.09
CA ILE A 110 11.35 -7.14 12.93
C ILE A 110 10.44 -6.49 13.96
N GLU A 111 10.74 -6.70 15.24
CA GLU A 111 10.03 -6.06 16.35
C GLU A 111 10.77 -4.80 16.79
N PHE A 112 10.01 -3.73 16.97
CA PHE A 112 10.46 -2.46 17.48
C PHE A 112 9.85 -2.27 18.87
N SER A 113 10.68 -2.02 19.88
CA SER A 113 10.23 -1.72 21.25
C SER A 113 9.51 -0.37 21.36
N GLU A 114 9.66 0.48 20.34
CA GLU A 114 9.09 1.82 20.28
C GLU A 114 8.17 2.00 19.06
N ASN A 115 7.33 3.03 19.13
CA ASN A 115 6.39 3.32 18.05
C ASN A 115 7.10 3.93 16.85
N ILE A 116 7.10 3.22 15.73
CA ILE A 116 7.52 3.73 14.43
C ILE A 116 6.59 4.89 14.06
N THR A 117 7.12 6.10 14.11
CA THR A 117 6.38 7.33 13.79
C THR A 117 6.55 7.72 12.32
N PHE A 118 7.74 7.45 11.76
CA PHE A 118 8.05 7.68 10.35
C PHE A 118 8.54 6.38 9.73
N TRP A 119 7.99 6.04 8.57
CA TRP A 119 8.38 4.89 7.78
C TRP A 119 8.02 5.14 6.31
N ARG A 120 8.93 4.76 5.42
CA ARG A 120 8.78 4.84 3.96
C ARG A 120 9.71 3.83 3.33
#